data_AF-A0A917TDH9-F1
#
_entry.id   AF-A0A917TDH9-F1
#
_cell.length_a   1.000
_cell.length_b   1.000
_cell.length_c   1.000
_cell.angle_alpha   90.00
_cell.angle_beta   90.00
_cell.angle_gamma   90.00
#
_symmetry.space_group_name_H-M   'P 1'
#
loop_
_entity.id
_entity.type
_entity.pdbx_description
1 polymer ?
#
loop_
_entity_poly.entity_id
_entity_poly.type
_entity_poly.pdbx_seq_one_letter_code
_entity_poly.pdbx_strand_id
1 'polypeptide(L)' 'MKNIFRIDKVLIVASVLLVLGFVIRLGADYYKYQNTINSTPFYVFIIGRSIVFLLPSIICFSAAKYVKKLNHIK' A
#
# COMPACT_ATOMS: atom_id res chain seq x y z
N MET A 1 17.12 16.89 -15.22
CA MET A 1 15.67 16.58 -15.22
C MET A 1 15.30 15.10 -15.44
N LYS A 2 16.20 14.22 -15.93
CA LYS A 2 15.89 12.81 -16.25
C LYS A 2 15.48 11.93 -15.05
N ASN A 3 15.87 12.30 -13.83
CA ASN A 3 15.61 11.50 -12.62
C ASN A 3 14.17 11.62 -12.10
N ILE A 4 13.49 12.75 -12.31
CA ILE A 4 12.14 12.96 -11.76
C ILE A 4 11.11 12.05 -12.46
N PHE A 5 11.26 11.82 -13.77
CA PHE A 5 10.47 10.85 -14.56
C PHE A 5 10.74 9.37 -14.24
N ARG A 6 11.70 9.07 -13.37
CA ARG A 6 11.94 7.72 -12.84
C ARG A 6 11.31 7.57 -11.47
N ILE A 7 11.27 8.64 -10.68
CA ILE A 7 10.75 8.65 -9.30
C ILE A 7 9.23 8.42 -9.30
N ASP A 8 8.46 9.07 -10.18
CA ASP A 8 7.02 8.84 -10.31
C ASP A 8 6.69 7.37 -10.61
N LYS A 9 7.44 6.72 -11.53
CA LYS A 9 7.28 5.29 -11.81
C LYS A 9 7.62 4.42 -10.60
N VAL A 10 8.70 4.73 -9.87
CA VAL A 10 9.08 3.98 -8.66
C VAL A 10 8.00 4.11 -7.59
N LEU A 11 7.42 5.30 -7.39
CA LEU A 11 6.34 5.50 -6.42
C LEU A 11 5.07 4.73 -6.80
N ILE A 12 4.73 4.68 -8.09
CA ILE A 12 3.60 3.86 -8.59
C ILE A 12 3.88 2.37 -8.33
N VAL A 13 5.06 1.88 -8.70
CA VAL A 13 5.44 0.48 -8.48
C VAL A 13 5.42 0.13 -6.98
N ALA A 14 5.94 1.01 -6.12
CA ALA A 14 5.91 0.85 -4.68
C ALA A 14 4.47 0.81 -4.13
N SER A 15 3.59 1.68 -4.61
CA SER A 15 2.16 1.69 -4.25
C SER A 15 1.49 0.37 -4.62
N VAL A 16 1.74 -0.18 -5.81
CA VAL A 16 1.21 -1.49 -6.23
C VAL A 16 1.75 -2.61 -5.35
N LEU A 17 3.05 -2.60 -5.06
CA LEU A 17 3.69 -3.58 -4.16
C LEU A 17 3.10 -3.55 -2.75
N LEU A 18 2.79 -2.36 -2.21
CA LEU A 18 2.14 -2.22 -0.91
C LEU A 18 0.74 -2.82 -0.89
N VAL A 19 -0.04 -2.64 -1.96
CA VAL A 19 -1.38 -3.25 -2.10
C VAL A 19 -1.28 -4.78 -2.23
N LEU A 20 -0.33 -5.28 -3.03
CA LEU A 20 -0.09 -6.73 -3.13
C LEU A 20 0.35 -7.33 -1.79
N GLY A 21 1.26 -6.66 -1.08
CA GLY A 21 1.71 -7.04 0.26
C GLY A 21 0.56 -7.08 1.27
N PHE A 22 -0.38 -6.12 1.19
CA PHE A 22 -1.60 -6.12 1.99
C PHE A 22 -2.44 -7.38 1.74
N VAL A 23 -2.72 -7.72 0.49
CA VAL A 23 -3.56 -8.89 0.15
C VAL A 23 -2.91 -10.18 0.63
N ILE A 24 -1.60 -10.37 0.37
CA ILE A 24 -0.87 -11.57 0.80
C ILE A 24 -0.87 -11.68 2.33
N ARG A 25 -0.58 -10.58 3.03
CA ARG A 25 -0.49 -10.58 4.49
C ARG A 25 -1.86 -10.79 5.14
N LEU A 26 -2.90 -10.16 4.59
CA LEU A 26 -4.26 -10.32 5.08
C LEU A 26 -4.77 -11.74 4.86
N GLY A 27 -4.44 -12.35 3.71
CA GLY A 27 -4.72 -13.76 3.44
C GLY A 27 -4.02 -14.68 4.45
N ALA A 28 -2.74 -14.44 4.72
CA ALA A 28 -2.00 -15.21 5.74
C ALA A 28 -2.60 -15.04 7.15
N ASP A 29 -2.99 -13.81 7.52
CA ASP A 29 -3.66 -13.54 8.79
C ASP A 29 -5.03 -14.25 8.85
N TYR A 30 -5.78 -14.33 7.74
CA TYR A 30 -7.05 -15.06 7.67
C TYR A 30 -6.88 -16.57 7.90
N TYR A 31 -5.93 -17.20 7.20
CA TYR A 31 -5.62 -18.62 7.40
C TYR A 31 -5.20 -18.91 8.84
N LYS A 32 -4.38 -18.05 9.43
CA LYS A 32 -3.95 -18.21 10.83
C LYS A 32 -5.11 -18.00 11.80
N TYR A 33 -5.98 -17.04 11.51
CA TYR A 33 -7.16 -16.72 12.31
C TYR A 33 -8.15 -17.89 12.37
N GLN A 34 -8.43 -18.55 11.24
CA GLN A 34 -9.29 -19.74 11.22
C GLN A 34 -8.73 -20.90 12.07
N ASN A 35 -7.42 -21.05 12.11
CA ASN A 35 -6.75 -22.11 12.85
C ASN A 35 -6.53 -21.78 14.35
N THR A 36 -6.91 -20.59 14.80
CA THR A 36 -6.76 -20.17 16.20
C THR A 36 -8.12 -19.84 16.82
N ILE A 37 -8.34 -20.29 18.06
CA ILE A 37 -9.54 -19.95 18.83
C ILE A 37 -9.35 -18.52 19.39
N ASN A 38 -9.40 -17.52 18.52
CA ASN A 38 -9.20 -16.12 18.90
C ASN A 38 -10.52 -15.48 19.34
N SER A 39 -10.51 -14.84 20.52
CA SER A 39 -11.63 -14.05 21.03
C SER A 39 -11.76 -12.67 20.36
N THR A 40 -10.72 -12.22 19.65
CA THR A 40 -10.69 -10.90 19.00
C THR A 40 -11.22 -11.02 17.58
N PRO A 41 -12.17 -10.19 17.13
CA PRO A 41 -12.74 -10.30 15.80
C PRO A 41 -11.75 -9.96 14.68
N PHE A 42 -11.83 -10.69 13.55
CA PHE A 42 -10.91 -10.56 12.41
C PHE A 42 -10.83 -9.14 11.81
N TYR A 43 -11.89 -8.33 11.92
CA TYR A 43 -11.89 -6.96 11.41
C TYR A 43 -10.81 -6.08 12.05
N VAL A 44 -10.37 -6.39 13.28
CA VAL A 44 -9.29 -5.65 13.95
C VAL A 44 -7.98 -5.81 13.19
N PHE A 45 -7.69 -7.01 12.69
CA PHE A 45 -6.53 -7.29 11.85
C PHE A 45 -6.67 -6.61 10.49
N ILE A 46 -7.86 -6.63 9.88
CA ILE A 46 -8.13 -5.92 8.62
C ILE A 46 -7.82 -4.43 8.77
N ILE A 47 -8.34 -3.77 9.81
CA ILE A 47 -8.11 -2.33 10.05
C ILE A 47 -6.62 -2.05 10.28
N GLY A 48 -5.98 -2.81 11.18
CA GLY A 48 -4.56 -2.63 11.48
C GLY A 48 -3.68 -2.76 10.23
N ARG A 49 -3.91 -3.79 9.41
CA ARG A 49 -3.20 -3.98 8.14
C ARG A 49 -3.54 -2.91 7.11
N SER A 50 -4.79 -2.45 7.05
CA SER A 50 -5.22 -1.40 6.12
C SER A 50 -4.48 -0.09 6.41
N ILE A 51 -4.36 0.28 7.68
CA ILE A 51 -3.59 1.46 8.10
C ILE A 51 -2.11 1.30 7.76
N VAL A 52 -1.53 0.13 7.95
CA VAL A 52 -0.09 -0.09 7.71
C VAL A 52 0.26 -0.16 6.21
N PHE A 53 -0.62 -0.66 5.35
CA PHE A 53 -0.29 -0.87 3.94
C PHE A 53 -1.03 0.07 2.98
N LEU A 54 -2.33 0.33 3.20
CA LEU A 54 -3.14 1.13 2.28
C LEU A 54 -2.87 2.62 2.44
N LEU A 55 -2.69 3.13 3.68
CA LEU A 55 -2.36 4.55 3.89
C LEU A 55 -1.02 4.94 3.21
N PRO A 56 0.10 4.22 3.43
CA PRO A 56 1.34 4.53 2.71
C PRO A 56 1.20 4.38 1.19
N SER A 57 0.41 3.41 0.72
CA SER A 57 0.13 3.26 -0.70
C SER A 57 -0.56 4.48 -1.30
N ILE A 58 -1.58 5.02 -0.62
CA ILE A 58 -2.29 6.23 -1.04
C ILE A 58 -1.33 7.44 -1.06
N ILE A 59 -0.45 7.56 -0.07
CA ILE A 59 0.57 8.61 0.00
C ILE A 59 1.52 8.50 -1.19
N CYS A 60 2.06 7.31 -1.48
CA CYS A 60 2.93 7.07 -2.63
C CYS A 60 2.23 7.39 -3.95
N PHE A 61 0.97 6.96 -4.12
CA PHE A 61 0.20 7.21 -5.33
C PHE A 61 -0.09 8.71 -5.54
N SER A 62 -0.44 9.41 -4.47
CA SER A 62 -0.68 10.86 -4.50
C SER A 62 0.61 11.61 -4.84
N ALA A 63 1.72 11.28 -4.16
CA ALA A 63 3.02 11.87 -4.43
C ALA A 63 3.47 11.63 -5.88
N ALA A 64 3.25 10.43 -6.45
CA ALA A 64 3.53 10.17 -7.85
C ALA A 64 2.75 11.11 -8.80
N LYS A 65 1.45 11.32 -8.53
CA LYS A 65 0.62 12.27 -9.29
C LYS A 65 1.13 13.70 -9.19
N TYR A 66 1.48 14.17 -7.99
CA TYR A 66 2.03 15.51 -7.78
C TYR A 66 3.35 15.72 -8.53
N VAL A 67 4.26 14.76 -8.46
CA VAL A 67 5.55 14.79 -9.17
C VAL A 67 5.35 14.82 -10.68
N LYS A 68 4.42 13.99 -11.20
CA LYS A 68 4.08 13.97 -12.63
C LYS A 68 3.50 15.32 -13.09
N LYS A 69 2.63 15.93 -12.28
CA LYS A 69 2.06 17.26 -12.57
C LYS A 69 3.12 18.35 -12.59
N LEU A 70 4.06 18.34 -11.64
CA LEU A 70 5.15 19.31 -11.57
C LEU A 70 6.06 19.26 -12.80
N ASN A 71 6.37 18.05 -13.30
CA ASN A 71 7.16 17.88 -14.53
C ASN A 71 6.45 18.36 -15.80
N HIS A 72 5.12 18.46 -15.80
CA HIS A 72 4.36 18.87 -16.99
C HIS A 72 4.18 20.39 -17.07
N ILE A 73 4.45 21.13 -15.99
CA ILE A 73 4.35 22.59 -15.91
C ILE A 73 5.72 23.25 -16.18
N LYS A 74 6.81 22.48 -16.09
CA LYS A 74 8.19 22.94 -16.25
C LYS A 74 8.73 22.62 -17.64
#